data_AF-A0A4C1VQS1-F1
#
_entry.id   AF-A0A4C1VQS1-F1
#
_cell.length_a   1.000
_cell.length_b   1.000
_cell.length_c   1.000
_cell.angle_alpha   90.00
_cell.angle_beta   90.00
_cell.angle_gamma   90.00
#
_symmetry.space_group_name_H-M   'P 1'
#
loop_
_entity.id
_entity.type
_entity.pdbx_description
1 polymer ?
#
loop_
_entity_poly.entity_id
_entity_poly.type
_entity_poly.pdbx_seq_one_letter_code
_entity_poly.pdbx_strand_id
1 'polypeptide(L)'
;MPEAKPLPNTNDTPLPFVFLGDEAFPHNNNFMKPYPRSNLNTQRRIFNYRLSRSRRVVECAFGILSNKWRIFHTSMTIPPDFAVLVTKAACVLHNFVRRRDGYRFEDTLTHYL
;
A
#
# COMPACT_ATOMS: atom_id res chain seq x y z
N MET A 1 2.40 -9.40 13.68
CA MET A 1 1.19 -9.03 12.89
C MET A 1 -0.01 -9.01 13.83
N PRO A 2 -1.08 -8.29 13.51
CA PRO A 2 -2.33 -8.37 14.28
C PRO A 2 -2.90 -9.79 14.26
N GLU A 3 -3.66 -10.16 15.29
CA GLU A 3 -4.39 -11.43 15.34
C GLU A 3 -5.49 -11.49 14.28
N ALA A 4 -5.83 -12.70 13.83
CA ALA A 4 -6.87 -12.95 12.83
C ALA A 4 -8.23 -12.42 13.32
N LYS A 5 -9.01 -11.83 12.40
CA LYS A 5 -10.34 -11.29 12.71
C LYS A 5 -11.35 -11.67 11.62
N PRO A 6 -12.63 -11.86 11.96
CA PRO A 6 -13.69 -12.02 10.95
C PRO A 6 -13.74 -10.80 10.01
N LEU A 7 -14.27 -11.00 8.81
CA LEU A 7 -14.50 -9.89 7.90
C LEU A 7 -15.55 -8.93 8.49
N PRO A 8 -15.47 -7.63 8.17
CA PRO A 8 -16.50 -6.69 8.58
C PRO A 8 -17.89 -7.18 8.14
N ASN A 9 -18.85 -7.15 9.06
CA ASN A 9 -20.23 -7.59 8.86
C ASN A 9 -20.41 -9.09 8.59
N THR A 10 -19.47 -9.95 9.00
CA THR A 10 -19.66 -11.41 8.98
C THR A 10 -19.33 -12.06 10.32
N ASN A 11 -19.97 -13.20 10.61
CA ASN A 11 -19.70 -14.04 11.78
C ASN A 11 -18.86 -15.28 11.40
N ASP A 12 -18.07 -15.16 10.33
CA ASP A 12 -17.32 -16.27 9.76
C ASP A 12 -16.01 -16.56 10.51
N THR A 13 -15.35 -17.64 10.12
CA THR A 13 -14.00 -18.00 10.56
C THR A 13 -13.05 -16.80 10.45
N PRO A 14 -12.31 -16.47 11.53
CA PRO A 14 -11.33 -15.39 11.51
C PRO A 14 -10.31 -15.57 10.39
N LEU A 15 -10.08 -14.51 9.61
CA LEU A 15 -9.08 -14.51 8.55
C LEU A 15 -7.80 -13.82 9.02
N PRO A 16 -6.63 -14.35 8.64
CA PRO A 16 -5.35 -13.73 8.98
C PRO A 16 -5.18 -12.42 8.22
N PHE A 17 -4.45 -11.49 8.85
CA PHE A 17 -3.90 -10.36 8.13
C PHE A 17 -2.78 -10.86 7.20
N VAL A 18 -2.71 -10.29 6.00
CA VAL A 18 -1.70 -10.64 4.99
C VAL A 18 -1.12 -9.39 4.35
N PHE A 19 0.15 -9.46 3.98
CA PHE A 19 0.80 -8.49 3.10
C PHE A 19 0.46 -8.79 1.64
N LEU A 20 0.26 -7.75 0.86
CA LEU A 20 0.06 -7.88 -0.58
C LEU A 20 1.43 -7.86 -1.25
N GLY A 21 1.86 -9.02 -1.72
CA GLY A 21 3.16 -9.20 -2.38
C GLY A 21 3.05 -9.20 -3.90
N ASP A 22 4.17 -8.91 -4.53
CA ASP A 22 4.38 -9.24 -5.95
C ASP A 22 4.90 -10.68 -6.10
N GLU A 23 4.93 -11.17 -7.35
CA GLU A 23 5.40 -12.50 -7.73
C GLU A 23 6.86 -12.77 -7.29
N ALA A 24 7.67 -11.71 -7.19
CA ALA A 24 9.07 -11.76 -6.76
C ALA A 24 9.26 -12.14 -5.27
N PHE A 25 8.23 -12.09 -4.44
CA PHE A 25 8.35 -12.45 -3.03
C PHE A 25 8.24 -13.97 -2.80
N PRO A 26 9.06 -14.52 -1.87
CA PRO A 26 8.97 -15.92 -1.48
C PRO A 26 7.60 -16.24 -0.90
N HIS A 27 7.16 -17.49 -1.04
CA HIS A 27 5.87 -17.92 -0.50
C HIS A 27 5.92 -17.92 1.03
N ASN A 28 5.02 -17.18 1.66
CA ASN A 28 4.86 -17.11 3.11
C ASN A 28 3.36 -17.06 3.41
N ASN A 29 2.93 -17.71 4.49
CA ASN A 29 1.52 -17.74 4.95
C ASN A 29 0.94 -16.34 5.19
N ASN A 30 1.80 -15.34 5.42
CA ASN A 30 1.40 -13.95 5.60
C ASN A 30 1.52 -13.10 4.33
N PHE A 31 1.77 -13.69 3.16
CA PHE A 31 1.87 -12.98 1.88
C PHE A 31 0.86 -13.51 0.87
N MET A 32 0.08 -12.60 0.31
CA MET A 32 -0.85 -12.87 -0.78
C MET A 32 -0.24 -12.33 -2.07
N LYS A 33 0.07 -13.22 -3.01
CA LYS A 33 0.71 -12.89 -4.29
C LYS A 33 -0.16 -13.35 -5.47
N PRO A 34 -0.03 -12.72 -6.66
CA PRO A 34 -0.85 -13.11 -7.80
C PRO A 34 -0.56 -14.55 -8.22
N TYR A 35 -1.58 -15.24 -8.73
CA TYR A 35 -1.38 -16.48 -9.46
C TYR A 35 -0.53 -16.22 -10.72
N PRO A 36 0.37 -17.14 -11.11
CA PRO A 36 1.12 -17.04 -12.36
C PRO A 36 0.19 -16.84 -13.56
N ARG A 37 0.62 -16.05 -14.54
CA ARG A 37 -0.24 -15.67 -15.68
C ARG A 37 -0.61 -16.83 -16.63
N SER A 38 0.03 -17.99 -16.50
CA SER A 38 -0.28 -19.20 -17.28
C SER A 38 -1.55 -19.89 -16.79
N ASN A 39 -2.42 -20.30 -17.71
CA ASN A 39 -3.61 -21.13 -17.45
C ASN A 39 -4.51 -20.61 -16.31
N LEU A 40 -4.75 -19.30 -16.27
CA LEU A 40 -5.64 -18.68 -15.27
C LEU A 40 -7.11 -19.00 -15.56
N ASN A 41 -7.73 -19.79 -14.67
CA ASN A 41 -9.18 -19.94 -14.65
C ASN A 41 -9.86 -18.63 -14.19
N THR A 42 -11.17 -18.53 -14.41
CA THR A 42 -11.97 -17.32 -14.09
C THR A 42 -11.78 -16.84 -12.65
N GLN A 43 -11.77 -17.74 -11.67
CA GLN A 43 -11.61 -17.39 -10.26
C GLN A 43 -10.22 -16.80 -9.96
N ARG A 44 -9.15 -17.39 -10.52
CA ARG A 44 -7.79 -16.87 -10.39
C ARG A 44 -7.63 -15.50 -11.09
N ARG A 45 -8.32 -15.28 -12.21
CA ARG A 45 -8.35 -13.95 -12.88
C ARG A 45 -9.01 -12.89 -11.99
N ILE A 46 -10.16 -13.21 -11.38
CA ILE A 46 -10.86 -12.31 -10.46
C ILE A 46 -9.98 -11.99 -9.25
N PHE A 47 -9.33 -13.01 -8.67
CA PHE A 47 -8.40 -12.82 -7.57
C PHE A 47 -7.22 -11.90 -7.95
N ASN A 48 -6.52 -12.17 -9.06
CA ASN A 48 -5.39 -11.35 -9.51
C ASN A 48 -5.82 -9.90 -9.79
N TYR A 49 -7.02 -9.69 -10.33
CA TYR A 49 -7.58 -8.37 -10.53
C TYR A 49 -7.82 -7.64 -9.21
N ARG A 50 -8.46 -8.29 -8.22
CA ARG A 50 -8.71 -7.71 -6.89
C ARG A 50 -7.40 -7.38 -6.17
N LEU A 51 -6.43 -8.29 -6.21
CA LEU A 51 -5.10 -8.07 -5.63
C LEU A 51 -4.41 -6.85 -6.26
N SER A 52 -4.47 -6.73 -7.59
CA SER A 52 -3.91 -5.59 -8.31
C SER A 52 -4.63 -4.28 -8.00
N ARG A 53 -5.97 -4.31 -7.85
CA ARG A 53 -6.75 -3.13 -7.43
C ARG A 53 -6.34 -2.66 -6.03
N SER A 54 -6.13 -3.57 -5.09
CA SER A 54 -5.67 -3.23 -3.74
C SER A 54 -4.27 -2.62 -3.75
N ARG A 55 -3.33 -3.18 -4.52
CA ARG A 55 -1.97 -2.62 -4.67
C ARG A 55 -1.99 -1.21 -5.28
N ARG A 56 -2.82 -0.98 -6.30
CA ARG A 56 -2.98 0.35 -6.91
C ARG A 56 -3.35 1.43 -5.89
N VAL A 57 -4.19 1.12 -4.89
CA VAL A 57 -4.54 2.08 -3.83
C VAL A 57 -3.32 2.44 -3.00
N VAL A 58 -2.50 1.45 -2.64
CA VAL A 58 -1.25 1.64 -1.89
C VAL A 58 -0.24 2.45 -2.71
N GLU A 59 -0.06 2.12 -3.98
CA GLU A 59 0.82 2.84 -4.91
C GLU A 59 0.39 4.30 -5.07
N CYS A 60 -0.91 4.57 -5.24
CA CYS A 60 -1.43 5.93 -5.33
C CYS A 60 -1.17 6.72 -4.03
N ALA A 61 -1.37 6.09 -2.87
CA ALA A 61 -1.11 6.75 -1.59
C ALA A 61 0.37 7.11 -1.42
N PHE A 62 1.28 6.21 -1.79
CA PHE A 62 2.72 6.49 -1.78
C PHE A 62 3.10 7.57 -2.79
N GLY A 63 2.54 7.55 -4.01
CA GLY A 63 2.78 8.57 -5.02
C GLY A 63 2.37 9.97 -4.55
N ILE A 64 1.21 10.08 -3.89
CA ILE A 64 0.76 11.34 -3.29
C ILE A 64 1.71 11.79 -2.18
N LEU A 65 2.13 10.88 -1.30
CA LEU A 65 3.03 11.19 -0.19
C LEU A 65 4.42 11.61 -0.71
N SER A 66 4.98 10.90 -1.69
CA SER A 66 6.29 11.23 -2.27
C SER A 66 6.26 12.56 -2.99
N ASN A 67 5.24 12.81 -3.81
CA ASN A 67 5.11 14.06 -4.55
C ASN A 67 4.99 15.28 -3.62
N LYS A 68 4.37 15.12 -2.45
CA LYS A 68 4.30 16.19 -1.44
C LYS A 68 5.64 16.40 -0.73
N TRP A 69 6.39 15.33 -0.47
CA TRP A 69 7.62 15.37 0.32
C TRP A 69 8.83 14.90 -0.51
N ARG A 70 9.59 15.89 -1.01
CA ARG A 70 10.76 15.67 -1.90
C ARG A 70 11.81 14.67 -1.38
N ILE A 71 11.89 14.45 -0.06
CA ILE A 71 12.80 13.48 0.55
C ILE A 71 12.64 12.05 0.00
N PHE A 72 11.44 11.68 -0.48
CA PHE A 72 11.18 10.36 -1.05
C PHE A 72 11.54 10.24 -2.54
N HIS A 73 11.90 11.33 -3.22
CA HIS A 73 12.32 11.30 -4.63
C HIS A 73 13.79 10.88 -4.81
N THR A 74 14.55 10.81 -3.72
CA THR A 74 15.96 10.40 -3.72
C THR A 74 16.19 9.29 -2.74
N SER A 75 17.21 8.47 -2.99
CA SER A 75 17.67 7.48 -2.02
C SER A 75 18.00 8.15 -0.68
N MET A 76 17.45 7.61 0.39
CA MET A 76 17.70 8.08 1.75
C MET A 76 19.04 7.52 2.25
N THR A 77 20.09 8.35 2.25
CA THR A 77 21.42 7.99 2.79
C THR A 77 21.44 8.16 4.32
N ILE A 78 20.53 7.48 5.00
CA ILE A 78 20.35 7.52 6.46
C ILE A 78 20.13 6.11 7.01
N PRO A 79 20.38 5.87 8.31
CA PRO A 79 20.11 4.57 8.93
C PRO A 79 18.63 4.15 8.76
N PRO A 80 18.34 2.83 8.62
CA PRO A 80 16.98 2.34 8.42
C PRO A 80 15.99 2.81 9.50
N ASP A 81 16.41 2.83 10.76
CA ASP A 81 15.56 3.29 11.87
C ASP A 81 15.19 4.77 11.73
N PHE A 82 16.12 5.59 11.23
CA PHE A 82 15.84 7.00 10.96
C PHE A 82 14.93 7.17 9.74
N ALA A 83 15.10 6.34 8.69
CA ALA A 83 14.19 6.33 7.54
C ALA A 83 12.75 5.97 7.94
N VAL A 84 12.58 5.06 8.91
CA VAL A 84 11.26 4.75 9.50
C VAL A 84 10.69 5.97 10.22
N LEU A 85 11.50 6.70 10.98
CA LEU A 85 11.06 7.94 11.65
C LEU A 85 10.65 9.03 10.65
N VAL A 86 11.45 9.25 9.60
CA VAL A 86 11.14 10.18 8.51
C VAL A 86 9.80 9.82 7.84
N THR A 87 9.59 8.53 7.55
CA THR A 87 8.35 8.03 6.95
C THR A 87 7.14 8.29 7.86
N LYS A 88 7.26 7.99 9.16
CA LYS A 88 6.21 8.27 10.15
C LYS A 88 5.92 9.76 10.27
N ALA A 89 6.95 10.60 10.32
CA ALA A 89 6.81 12.05 10.38
C ALA A 89 6.08 12.59 9.14
N ALA A 90 6.43 12.11 7.94
CA ALA A 90 5.75 12.49 6.71
C ALA A 90 4.26 12.11 6.72
N CYS A 91 3.89 10.94 7.24
CA CYS A 91 2.49 10.54 7.41
C CYS A 91 1.73 11.47 8.37
N VAL A 92 2.34 11.80 9.52
CA VAL A 92 1.73 12.71 10.51
C VAL A 92 1.55 14.11 9.92
N LEU A 93 2.58 14.66 9.29
CA LEU A 93 2.53 15.97 8.65
C LEU A 93 1.53 16.01 7.50
N HIS A 94 1.45 14.93 6.70
CA HIS A 94 0.45 14.82 5.65
C HIS A 94 -0.95 14.91 6.24
N ASN A 95 -1.26 14.12 7.29
CA ASN A 95 -2.56 14.17 7.96
C ASN A 95 -2.87 15.55 8.54
N PHE A 96 -1.88 16.23 9.12
CA PHE A 96 -2.03 17.59 9.64
C PHE A 96 -2.39 18.59 8.53
N VAL A 97 -1.61 18.63 7.44
CA VAL A 97 -1.85 19.51 6.29
C VAL A 97 -3.22 19.26 5.69
N ARG A 98 -3.62 17.99 5.55
CA ARG A 98 -4.93 17.59 5.00
C ARG A 98 -6.09 18.05 5.87
N ARG A 99 -5.92 18.07 7.20
CA ARG A 99 -6.93 18.60 8.13
C ARG A 99 -7.01 20.12 8.10
N ARG A 100 -5.87 20.80 7.96
CA ARG A 100 -5.80 22.28 7.95
C ARG A 100 -6.28 22.88 6.62
N ASP A 101 -5.80 22.34 5.51
CA ASP A 101 -5.92 22.95 4.17
C ASP A 101 -6.98 22.26 3.29
N GLY A 102 -7.55 21.14 3.75
CA GLY A 102 -8.53 20.34 3.01
C GLY A 102 -7.93 19.45 1.92
N TYR A 103 -8.80 18.85 1.09
CA TYR A 103 -8.38 18.09 -0.09
C TYR A 103 -8.16 19.05 -1.27
N ARG A 104 -6.92 19.19 -1.76
CA ARG A 104 -6.60 19.87 -3.03
C ARG A 104 -6.16 18.85 -4.08
N PHE A 105 -6.87 18.80 -5.21
CA PHE A 105 -6.60 17.83 -6.29
C PHE A 105 -5.30 18.12 -7.03
N GLU A 106 -4.90 19.39 -7.13
CA GLU A 106 -3.65 19.83 -7.77
C GLU A 106 -2.42 19.24 -7.08
N ASP A 107 -2.41 19.19 -5.75
CA ASP A 107 -1.34 18.56 -4.94
C ASP A 107 -1.13 17.06 -5.25
N THR A 108 -2.14 16.40 -5.82
CA THR A 108 -2.08 14.98 -6.19
C THR A 108 -1.70 14.74 -7.65
N LEU A 109 -1.69 15.79 -8.48
CA LEU A 109 -1.46 15.71 -9.94
C LEU A 109 -0.11 16.30 -10.36
N THR A 110 0.59 17.02 -9.49
CA THR A 110 1.90 17.61 -9.81
C THR A 110 2.96 16.52 -10.06
N HIS A 111 3.34 16.44 -11.34
CA HIS A 111 4.36 15.60 -11.99
C HIS A 111 3.90 14.27 -12.64
N TYR A 112 3.00 14.42 -13.63
CA TYR A 112 2.99 13.60 -14.86
C TYR A 112 3.37 14.44 -16.10
N LEU A 113 4.20 15.47 -15.92
CA LEU A 113 4.92 16.19 -16.99
C LEU A 113 6.41 16.15 -16.67
#